data_AF-A0A183CZ01-F1
#
_entry.id   AF-A0A183CZ01-F1
#
_cell.length_a   1.000
_cell.length_b   1.000
_cell.length_c   1.000
_cell.angle_alpha   90.00
_cell.angle_beta   90.00
_cell.angle_gamma   90.00
#
_symmetry.space_group_name_H-M   'P 1'
#
loop_
_entity.id
_entity.type
_entity.pdbx_description
1 polymer ?
#
loop_
_entity_poly.entity_id
_entity_poly.type
_entity_poly.pdbx_seq_one_letter_code
_entity_poly.pdbx_strand_id
1 'polypeptide(L)'
;MPTETVIEDDGLRCTVLGAQPTGVTSRNGALMLMVDREMINDDGKGLGYYEASEQILEHLLYPADLFQSSGAQSSTGTGVNTATALPPLPSNIQLINARYIAPGTVLISMRKLPFDCSTKPSFKTSTNTDLLRQFFESFQGSIFESNLTGTKTGKKVSPQMVSNYFDYPLHIVTFLLKFDQIT
;
A
#
# COMPACT_ATOMS: atom_id res chain seq x y z
N MET A 1 -13.16 7.26 -11.49
CA MET A 1 -12.22 7.44 -10.37
C MET A 1 -12.03 6.11 -9.66
N PRO A 2 -10.84 5.49 -9.73
CA PRO A 2 -10.52 4.31 -8.93
C PRO A 2 -10.28 4.66 -7.45
N THR A 3 -9.47 5.69 -7.14
CA THR A 3 -9.08 6.03 -5.75
C THR A 3 -9.03 7.53 -5.43
N GLU A 4 -8.88 8.41 -6.42
CA GLU A 4 -8.73 9.86 -6.17
C GLU A 4 -9.24 10.69 -7.35
N THR A 5 -9.86 11.84 -7.05
CA THR A 5 -10.15 12.90 -8.02
C THR A 5 -9.87 14.27 -7.40
N VAL A 6 -9.32 15.17 -8.21
CA VAL A 6 -8.90 16.52 -7.80
C VAL A 6 -9.54 17.57 -8.71
N ILE A 7 -9.96 18.68 -8.13
CA ILE A 7 -10.17 19.96 -8.83
C ILE A 7 -9.35 21.04 -8.13
N GLU A 8 -8.79 21.96 -8.89
CA GLU A 8 -7.98 23.05 -8.34
C GLU A 8 -8.12 24.34 -9.17
N ASP A 9 -7.93 25.47 -8.50
CA ASP A 9 -7.72 26.79 -9.08
C ASP A 9 -6.45 27.42 -8.49
N ASP A 10 -6.19 28.70 -8.79
CA ASP A 10 -4.98 29.40 -8.35
C ASP A 10 -4.84 29.54 -6.82
N GLY A 11 -5.94 29.39 -6.06
CA GLY A 11 -5.98 29.59 -4.61
C GLY A 11 -6.39 28.37 -3.79
N LEU A 12 -7.06 27.39 -4.39
CA LEU A 12 -7.69 26.27 -3.70
C LEU A 12 -7.52 24.95 -4.46
N ARG A 13 -7.28 23.87 -3.70
CA ARG A 13 -7.33 22.49 -4.20
C ARG A 13 -8.37 21.71 -3.38
N CYS A 14 -9.28 21.04 -4.06
CA CYS A 14 -10.21 20.08 -3.48
C CYS A 14 -9.89 18.68 -4.00
N THR A 15 -9.49 17.79 -3.09
CA THR A 15 -9.21 16.38 -3.38
C THR A 15 -10.29 15.52 -2.74
N VAL A 16 -10.92 14.65 -3.51
CA VAL A 16 -11.85 13.61 -3.03
C VAL A 16 -11.16 12.26 -3.15
N LEU A 17 -11.00 11.58 -2.02
CA LEU A 17 -10.49 10.21 -1.97
C LEU A 17 -11.66 9.24 -2.12
N GLY A 18 -11.62 8.53 -3.23
CA GLY A 18 -12.51 7.44 -3.57
C GLY A 18 -12.04 6.19 -2.89
N ALA A 19 -13.00 5.52 -2.31
CA ALA A 19 -12.73 4.35 -1.52
C ALA A 19 -13.42 3.12 -2.16
N GLN A 20 -13.80 3.26 -3.41
CA GLN A 20 -14.19 2.20 -4.31
C GLN A 20 -14.22 2.87 -5.68
N PRO A 21 -14.02 2.11 -6.76
CA PRO A 21 -14.12 2.66 -8.09
C PRO A 21 -15.52 3.24 -8.35
N THR A 22 -15.59 4.52 -8.69
CA THR A 22 -16.85 5.22 -9.03
C THR A 22 -16.69 6.13 -10.24
N GLY A 23 -17.78 6.35 -10.99
CA GLY A 23 -17.83 7.36 -12.05
C GLY A 23 -17.78 8.78 -11.46
N VAL A 24 -16.94 9.65 -12.03
CA VAL A 24 -16.80 11.05 -11.57
C VAL A 24 -16.74 11.98 -12.77
N THR A 25 -17.36 13.15 -12.65
CA THR A 25 -17.24 14.25 -13.61
C THR A 25 -17.11 15.58 -12.88
N SER A 26 -16.71 16.63 -13.60
CA SER A 26 -16.61 17.99 -13.08
C SER A 26 -17.24 19.01 -14.01
N ARG A 27 -17.89 20.02 -13.42
CA ARG A 27 -18.40 21.20 -14.13
C ARG A 27 -18.41 22.40 -13.20
N ASN A 28 -17.88 23.54 -13.66
CA ASN A 28 -17.90 24.84 -12.95
C ASN A 28 -17.41 24.75 -11.48
N GLY A 29 -16.30 24.05 -11.22
CA GLY A 29 -15.77 23.90 -9.86
C GLY A 29 -16.55 22.94 -8.96
N ALA A 30 -17.54 22.22 -9.49
CA ALA A 30 -18.22 21.13 -8.78
C ALA A 30 -17.65 19.76 -9.20
N LEU A 31 -17.55 18.85 -8.24
CA LEU A 31 -17.31 17.42 -8.47
C LEU A 31 -18.62 16.66 -8.30
N MET A 32 -18.98 15.83 -9.28
CA MET A 32 -20.16 14.97 -9.26
C MET A 32 -19.69 13.52 -9.26
N LEU A 33 -19.98 12.79 -8.17
CA LEU A 33 -19.63 11.39 -7.99
C LEU A 33 -20.87 10.50 -8.12
N MET A 34 -20.75 9.41 -8.87
CA MET A 34 -21.80 8.41 -9.02
C MET A 34 -21.80 7.48 -7.81
N VAL A 35 -22.70 7.70 -6.86
CA VAL A 35 -22.77 6.82 -5.68
C VAL A 35 -23.30 5.46 -6.07
N ASP A 36 -24.44 5.41 -6.75
CA ASP A 36 -25.03 4.16 -7.22
C ASP A 36 -25.82 4.43 -8.50
N ARG A 37 -26.20 3.37 -9.22
CA ARG A 37 -27.10 3.46 -10.38
C ARG A 37 -28.15 2.37 -10.32
N GLU A 38 -29.39 2.77 -10.57
CA GLU A 38 -30.49 1.84 -10.78
C GLU A 38 -30.83 1.82 -12.27
N MET A 39 -30.83 0.64 -12.88
CA MET A 39 -31.10 0.47 -14.31
C MET A 39 -32.31 -0.44 -14.52
N ILE A 40 -33.29 0.07 -15.26
CA ILE A 40 -34.56 -0.63 -15.55
C ILE A 40 -34.46 -1.45 -16.85
N ASN A 41 -33.42 -1.26 -17.66
CA ASN A 41 -33.22 -1.97 -18.95
C ASN A 41 -31.79 -2.52 -19.07
N ASP A 42 -31.65 -3.69 -19.69
CA ASP A 42 -30.36 -4.27 -20.09
C ASP A 42 -29.72 -3.41 -21.20
N ASP A 43 -28.39 -3.30 -21.17
CA ASP A 43 -27.64 -2.52 -22.16
C ASP A 43 -27.32 -3.34 -23.44
N GLY A 44 -27.80 -4.59 -23.50
CA GLY A 44 -27.64 -5.49 -24.63
C GLY A 44 -26.21 -6.01 -24.78
N LYS A 45 -25.38 -5.95 -23.74
CA LYS A 45 -24.00 -6.46 -23.73
C LYS A 45 -23.86 -7.90 -23.23
N GLY A 46 -24.99 -8.57 -23.00
CA GLY A 46 -25.05 -10.03 -22.82
C GLY A 46 -25.04 -10.49 -21.36
N LEU A 47 -25.30 -9.60 -20.39
CA LEU A 47 -25.45 -9.98 -18.99
C LEU A 47 -26.84 -10.59 -18.69
N GLY A 48 -27.88 -10.18 -19.44
CA GLY A 48 -29.22 -10.78 -19.40
C GLY A 48 -30.03 -10.55 -18.12
N TYR A 49 -29.48 -9.83 -17.14
CA TYR A 49 -30.10 -9.46 -15.86
C TYR A 49 -29.68 -8.03 -15.47
N TYR A 50 -30.46 -7.38 -14.61
CA TYR A 50 -30.15 -6.08 -14.02
C TYR A 50 -29.01 -6.15 -12.98
N GLU A 51 -28.44 -5.01 -12.63
CA GLU A 51 -27.34 -4.90 -11.67
C GLU A 51 -27.78 -5.28 -10.25
N ALA A 52 -27.00 -6.13 -9.58
CA ALA A 52 -27.16 -6.43 -8.15
C ALA A 52 -26.18 -5.55 -7.37
N SER A 53 -26.69 -4.80 -6.39
CA SER A 53 -25.93 -3.82 -5.62
C SER A 53 -25.31 -4.41 -4.35
N GLU A 54 -24.10 -3.96 -4.02
CA GLU A 54 -23.65 -3.58 -2.67
C GLU A 54 -22.25 -2.91 -2.77
N GLN A 55 -21.97 -1.96 -1.88
CA GLN A 55 -20.80 -1.08 -1.89
C GLN A 55 -20.11 -1.00 -0.52
N ILE A 56 -18.80 -0.75 -0.48
CA ILE A 56 -18.03 -0.48 0.75
C ILE A 56 -16.65 0.15 0.47
N LEU A 57 -16.17 1.03 1.38
CA LEU A 57 -15.33 2.23 1.13
C LEU A 57 -13.86 2.25 1.73
N GLU A 58 -12.81 2.07 0.94
CA GLU A 58 -11.35 2.17 1.15
C GLU A 58 -10.65 3.41 1.81
N HIS A 59 -11.17 4.02 2.88
CA HIS A 59 -10.32 4.13 4.10
C HIS A 59 -10.25 2.76 4.83
N LEU A 60 -11.05 1.83 4.30
CA LEU A 60 -11.12 0.39 4.46
C LEU A 60 -10.13 -0.46 3.61
N LEU A 61 -9.28 0.10 2.72
CA LEU A 61 -8.40 -0.77 1.91
C LEU A 61 -7.43 -1.53 2.81
N TYR A 62 -6.88 -0.81 3.79
CA TYR A 62 -5.93 -1.34 4.78
C TYR A 62 -6.12 -0.68 6.16
N PRO A 63 -7.28 -0.84 6.83
CA PRO A 63 -7.46 -0.37 8.19
C PRO A 63 -6.57 -1.18 9.16
N ALA A 64 -6.41 -0.69 10.39
CA ALA A 64 -5.83 -1.51 11.43
C ALA A 64 -6.74 -2.73 11.69
N ASP A 65 -6.19 -3.93 11.59
CA ASP A 65 -6.92 -5.16 11.91
C ASP A 65 -7.17 -5.26 13.43
N LEU A 66 -8.42 -5.57 13.81
CA LEU A 66 -8.79 -5.81 15.19
C LEU A 66 -8.75 -7.31 15.49
N PHE A 67 -7.76 -7.74 16.28
CA PHE A 67 -7.67 -9.11 16.76
C PHE A 67 -8.31 -9.21 18.16
N GLN A 68 -9.35 -10.03 18.31
CA GLN A 68 -9.98 -10.34 19.59
C GLN A 68 -9.62 -11.77 20.03
N SER A 69 -9.03 -11.92 21.22
CA SER A 69 -8.76 -13.23 21.81
C SER A 69 -9.99 -13.76 22.55
N SER A 70 -10.35 -15.03 22.34
CA SER A 70 -11.46 -15.71 23.00
C SER A 70 -11.03 -16.56 24.22
N GLY A 71 -9.75 -16.52 24.61
CA GLY A 71 -9.23 -17.27 25.76
C GLY A 71 -9.50 -16.56 27.09
N ALA A 72 -9.89 -17.32 28.12
CA ALA A 72 -10.02 -16.81 29.48
C ALA A 72 -8.70 -16.12 29.89
N GLN A 73 -8.79 -14.90 30.45
CA GLN A 73 -7.64 -14.15 30.94
C GLN A 73 -6.78 -15.03 31.85
N SER A 74 -5.64 -15.51 31.38
CA SER A 74 -4.60 -15.98 32.26
C SER A 74 -4.03 -14.74 32.94
N SER A 75 -4.45 -14.54 34.19
CA SER A 75 -3.96 -13.50 35.08
C SER A 75 -2.47 -13.72 35.39
N THR A 76 -1.62 -13.34 34.45
CA THR A 76 -0.22 -13.02 34.68
C THR A 76 0.01 -11.70 33.96
N GLY A 77 0.22 -10.65 34.75
CA GLY A 77 0.37 -9.28 34.27
C GLY A 77 1.52 -9.11 33.28
N THR A 78 1.52 -7.92 32.67
CA THR A 78 2.47 -7.37 31.70
C THR A 78 2.54 -8.06 30.35
N GLY A 79 2.08 -7.34 29.32
CA GLY A 79 2.45 -7.65 27.94
C GLY A 79 1.49 -7.07 26.92
N VAL A 80 1.51 -5.75 26.71
CA VAL A 80 1.46 -5.30 25.32
C VAL A 80 2.72 -5.90 24.71
N ASN A 81 2.61 -7.11 24.17
CA ASN A 81 3.68 -7.67 23.36
C ASN A 81 3.71 -6.75 22.14
N THR A 82 4.60 -5.76 22.15
CA THR A 82 5.01 -5.10 20.92
C THR A 82 5.64 -6.21 20.08
N ALA A 83 4.81 -6.90 19.28
CA ALA A 83 5.28 -7.77 18.22
C ALA A 83 6.44 -7.04 17.57
N THR A 84 7.63 -7.65 17.61
CA THR A 84 8.93 -7.04 17.26
C THR A 84 8.73 -6.04 16.14
N ALA A 85 8.69 -4.75 16.51
CA ALA A 85 8.21 -3.73 15.60
C ALA A 85 9.23 -3.65 14.47
N LEU A 86 8.80 -3.97 13.24
CA LEU A 86 9.62 -3.74 12.07
C LEU A 86 10.03 -2.26 12.06
N PRO A 87 11.29 -1.96 11.70
CA PRO A 87 11.71 -0.58 11.56
C PRO A 87 10.73 0.18 10.64
N PRO A 88 10.36 1.42 10.99
CA PRO A 88 9.43 2.17 10.17
C PRO A 88 10.03 2.44 8.80
N LEU A 89 9.20 2.48 7.76
CA LEU A 89 9.63 2.89 6.41
C LEU A 89 9.66 4.42 6.29
N PRO A 90 10.46 4.97 5.34
CA PRO A 90 10.33 6.37 4.97
C PRO A 90 8.90 6.70 4.51
N SER A 91 8.41 7.88 4.88
CA SER A 91 7.06 8.37 4.55
C SER A 91 6.76 8.48 3.04
N ASN A 92 7.81 8.58 2.21
CA ASN A 92 7.71 8.60 0.75
C ASN A 92 7.87 7.21 0.11
N ILE A 93 7.93 6.14 0.90
CA ILE A 93 7.98 4.75 0.42
C ILE A 93 6.79 3.99 1.00
N GLN A 94 6.08 3.27 0.13
CA GLN A 94 4.98 2.41 0.53
C GLN A 94 5.31 0.95 0.25
N LEU A 95 5.12 0.10 1.26
CA LEU A 95 5.08 -1.36 1.08
C LEU A 95 3.75 -1.72 0.40
N ILE A 96 3.83 -2.26 -0.81
CA ILE A 96 2.66 -2.67 -1.61
C ILE A 96 2.31 -4.13 -1.34
N ASN A 97 3.33 -4.98 -1.20
CA ASN A 97 3.15 -6.42 -1.07
C ASN A 97 4.26 -7.02 -0.23
N ALA A 98 3.90 -7.92 0.67
CA ALA A 98 4.82 -8.81 1.37
C ALA A 98 4.19 -10.21 1.36
N ARG A 99 4.72 -11.10 0.52
CA ARG A 99 4.12 -12.41 0.24
C ARG A 99 5.14 -13.52 0.35
N TYR A 100 4.81 -14.56 1.11
CA TYR A 100 5.54 -15.83 1.05
C TYR A 100 5.32 -16.52 -0.30
N ILE A 101 6.41 -16.89 -0.99
CA ILE A 101 6.33 -17.52 -2.32
C ILE A 101 6.93 -18.92 -2.38
N ALA A 102 7.90 -19.24 -1.52
CA ALA A 102 8.57 -20.53 -1.45
C ALA A 102 9.26 -20.67 -0.07
N PRO A 103 9.67 -21.90 0.34
CA PRO A 103 10.39 -22.10 1.60
C PRO A 103 11.59 -21.16 1.73
N GLY A 104 11.62 -20.42 2.84
CA GLY A 104 12.66 -19.42 3.11
C GLY A 104 12.66 -18.24 2.12
N THR A 105 11.61 -18.01 1.34
CA THR A 105 11.56 -16.92 0.34
C THR A 105 10.31 -16.06 0.46
N VAL A 106 10.49 -14.76 0.67
CA VAL A 106 9.43 -13.74 0.72
C VAL A 106 9.64 -12.73 -0.40
N LEU A 107 8.58 -12.44 -1.14
CA LEU A 107 8.50 -11.38 -2.12
C LEU A 107 8.05 -10.08 -1.45
N ILE A 108 8.84 -9.03 -1.59
CA ILE A 108 8.52 -7.70 -1.10
C ILE A 108 8.43 -6.75 -2.29
N SER A 109 7.31 -6.05 -2.46
CA SER A 109 7.17 -4.99 -3.46
C SER A 109 6.89 -3.66 -2.77
N MET A 110 7.58 -2.62 -3.21
CA MET A 110 7.50 -1.27 -2.65
C MET A 110 7.39 -0.24 -3.77
N ARG A 111 6.79 0.92 -3.49
CA ARG A 111 6.76 2.06 -4.42
C ARG A 111 7.21 3.35 -3.77
N LYS A 112 7.87 4.21 -4.57
CA LYS A 112 8.10 5.61 -4.20
C LYS A 112 6.85 6.43 -4.48
N LEU A 113 6.38 7.14 -3.47
CA LEU A 113 5.26 8.07 -3.59
C LEU A 113 5.74 9.39 -4.21
N PRO A 114 4.88 10.08 -4.98
CA PRO A 114 5.26 11.29 -5.71
C PRO A 114 5.33 12.54 -4.82
N PHE A 115 5.23 12.40 -3.48
CA PHE A 115 5.16 13.53 -2.57
C PHE A 115 6.31 14.52 -2.78
N ASP A 116 5.94 15.75 -3.05
CA ASP A 116 6.82 16.91 -3.05
C ASP A 116 7.01 17.39 -1.60
N CYS A 117 8.26 17.50 -1.17
CA CYS A 117 8.64 17.98 0.16
C CYS A 117 8.32 19.48 0.38
N SER A 118 7.79 20.18 -0.63
CA SER A 118 7.43 21.59 -0.55
C SER A 118 6.19 21.87 0.32
N THR A 119 5.31 20.88 0.52
CA THR A 119 4.13 21.01 1.39
C THR A 119 4.46 20.61 2.83
N LYS A 120 4.21 21.50 3.80
CA LYS A 120 4.37 21.18 5.23
C LYS A 120 3.40 20.07 5.64
N PRO A 121 3.89 18.88 6.02
CA PRO A 121 3.00 17.79 6.43
C PRO A 121 2.37 18.10 7.80
N SER A 122 1.14 17.63 8.01
CA SER A 122 0.42 17.76 9.29
C SER A 122 0.99 16.87 10.40
N PHE A 123 1.84 15.90 10.06
CA PHE A 123 2.47 14.95 10.99
C PHE A 123 4.00 14.92 10.80
N LYS A 124 4.74 14.43 11.81
CA LYS A 124 6.19 14.20 11.70
C LYS A 124 6.47 13.14 10.63
N THR A 125 6.81 13.56 9.44
CA THR A 125 7.28 12.69 8.35
C THR A 125 8.80 12.58 8.39
N SER A 126 9.33 11.39 8.16
CA SER A 126 10.76 11.18 7.87
C SER A 126 10.92 10.65 6.47
N THR A 127 11.77 11.29 5.67
CA THR A 127 12.22 10.81 4.36
C THR A 127 13.62 10.19 4.45
N ASN A 128 14.10 9.91 5.67
CA ASN A 128 15.43 9.36 5.88
C ASN A 128 15.54 7.97 5.23
N THR A 129 16.40 7.85 4.23
CA THR A 129 16.68 6.61 3.50
C THR A 129 17.32 5.53 4.37
N ASP A 130 17.94 5.89 5.50
CA ASP A 130 18.46 4.91 6.47
C ASP A 130 17.38 3.99 7.03
N LEU A 131 16.12 4.43 7.02
CA LEU A 131 14.99 3.61 7.43
C LEU A 131 14.79 2.39 6.52
N LEU A 132 15.06 2.52 5.21
CA LEU A 132 15.04 1.37 4.30
C LEU A 132 16.14 0.38 4.65
N ARG A 133 17.36 0.89 4.91
CA ARG A 133 18.48 0.05 5.31
C ARG A 133 18.14 -0.74 6.59
N GLN A 134 17.65 -0.06 7.62
CA GLN A 134 17.25 -0.70 8.89
C GLN A 134 16.14 -1.73 8.67
N PHE A 135 15.12 -1.39 7.89
CA PHE A 135 14.03 -2.31 7.56
C PHE A 135 14.57 -3.61 6.94
N PHE A 136 15.42 -3.52 5.92
CA PHE A 136 15.96 -4.69 5.24
C PHE A 136 17.00 -5.46 6.07
N GLU A 137 17.78 -4.78 6.91
CA GLU A 137 18.71 -5.43 7.85
C GLU A 137 17.97 -6.25 8.93
N SER A 138 16.75 -5.86 9.30
CA SER A 138 15.96 -6.55 10.34
C SER A 138 15.58 -8.00 9.99
N PHE A 139 15.56 -8.33 8.69
CA PHE A 139 15.18 -9.65 8.21
C PHE A 139 16.29 -10.70 8.29
N GLN A 140 17.55 -10.32 8.52
CA GLN A 140 18.69 -11.26 8.59
C GLN A 140 18.80 -12.22 7.36
N GLY A 141 18.30 -11.81 6.20
CA GLY A 141 18.27 -12.61 4.97
C GLY A 141 19.06 -11.97 3.82
N SER A 142 19.26 -12.73 2.74
CA SER A 142 19.84 -12.21 1.49
C SER A 142 18.75 -11.57 0.62
N ILE A 143 19.02 -10.37 0.13
CA ILE A 143 18.11 -9.60 -0.72
C ILE A 143 18.52 -9.78 -2.18
N PHE A 144 17.57 -10.07 -3.05
CA PHE A 144 17.78 -10.13 -4.48
C PHE A 144 16.76 -9.25 -5.19
N GLU A 145 17.16 -8.60 -6.28
CA GLU A 145 16.20 -7.97 -7.19
C GLU A 145 15.24 -9.02 -7.76
N SER A 146 14.05 -8.59 -8.14
CA SER A 146 13.12 -9.43 -8.88
C SER A 146 12.22 -8.62 -9.80
N ASN A 147 11.60 -9.31 -10.76
CA ASN A 147 10.49 -8.73 -11.50
C ASN A 147 9.24 -8.63 -10.61
N LEU A 148 8.24 -7.89 -11.08
CA LEU A 148 7.02 -7.57 -10.32
C LEU A 148 6.28 -8.82 -9.79
N THR A 149 6.41 -9.96 -10.48
CA THR A 149 5.75 -11.22 -10.14
C THR A 149 6.60 -12.16 -9.29
N GLY A 150 7.87 -11.84 -9.00
CA GLY A 150 8.74 -12.72 -8.21
C GLY A 150 9.27 -13.96 -8.94
N THR A 151 9.12 -14.05 -10.27
CA THR A 151 9.46 -15.25 -11.04
C THR A 151 10.90 -15.27 -11.55
N LYS A 152 11.54 -14.10 -11.64
CA LYS A 152 12.94 -13.95 -12.04
C LYS A 152 13.74 -13.42 -10.87
N THR A 153 14.81 -14.12 -10.50
CA THR A 153 15.79 -13.62 -9.52
C THR A 153 16.85 -12.82 -10.26
N GLY A 154 17.04 -11.57 -9.85
CA GLY A 154 18.07 -10.67 -10.36
C GLY A 154 19.32 -10.68 -9.47
N LYS A 155 20.00 -9.53 -9.43
CA LYS A 155 21.27 -9.40 -8.70
C LYS A 155 21.04 -9.43 -7.19
N LYS A 156 22.04 -9.90 -6.44
CA LYS A 156 22.06 -9.75 -4.99
C LYS A 156 22.28 -8.27 -4.65
N VAL A 157 21.47 -7.75 -3.72
CA VAL A 157 21.48 -6.35 -3.30
C VAL A 157 21.87 -6.29 -1.83
N SER A 158 22.74 -5.36 -1.46
CA SER A 158 23.00 -5.08 -0.05
C SER A 158 21.95 -4.11 0.50
N PRO A 159 21.60 -4.18 1.80
CA PRO A 159 20.61 -3.26 2.39
C PRO A 159 20.91 -1.78 2.14
N GLN A 160 22.19 -1.41 2.07
CA GLN A 160 22.64 -0.03 1.83
C GLN A 160 22.35 0.45 0.41
N MET A 161 22.25 -0.47 -0.56
CA MET A 161 22.01 -0.15 -1.96
C MET A 161 20.51 -0.04 -2.30
N VAL A 162 19.62 -0.46 -1.40
CA VAL A 162 18.17 -0.49 -1.65
C VAL A 162 17.60 0.90 -1.94
N SER A 163 18.09 1.95 -1.29
CA SER A 163 17.64 3.33 -1.54
C SER A 163 17.82 3.77 -2.99
N ASN A 164 18.85 3.26 -3.68
CA ASN A 164 19.20 3.63 -5.05
C ASN A 164 18.18 3.13 -6.08
N TYR A 165 17.27 2.24 -5.69
CA TYR A 165 16.20 1.75 -6.57
C TYR A 165 14.99 2.71 -6.61
N PHE A 166 14.95 3.70 -5.71
CA PHE A 166 13.86 4.64 -5.55
C PHE A 166 14.26 6.05 -6.01
N ASP A 167 14.99 6.17 -7.12
CA ASP A 167 15.38 7.48 -7.66
C ASP A 167 14.16 8.24 -8.21
N TYR A 168 13.29 7.55 -8.94
CA TYR A 168 12.15 8.15 -9.63
C TYR A 168 10.83 8.00 -8.85
N PRO A 169 9.97 9.04 -8.81
CA PRO A 169 8.64 8.92 -8.21
C PRO A 169 7.79 7.89 -8.96
N LEU A 170 6.85 7.26 -8.25
CA LEU A 170 5.94 6.22 -8.75
C LEU A 170 6.62 4.91 -9.20
N HIS A 171 7.95 4.82 -9.09
CA HIS A 171 8.66 3.60 -9.42
C HIS A 171 8.32 2.48 -8.44
N ILE A 172 7.93 1.32 -8.97
CA ILE A 172 7.65 0.11 -8.20
C ILE A 172 8.84 -0.83 -8.33
N VAL A 173 9.36 -1.27 -7.19
CA VAL A 173 10.53 -2.15 -7.11
C VAL A 173 10.15 -3.39 -6.31
N THR A 174 10.62 -4.53 -6.77
CA THR A 174 10.36 -5.82 -6.14
C THR A 174 11.66 -6.53 -5.77
N PHE A 175 11.69 -7.05 -4.55
CA PHE A 175 12.82 -7.78 -3.98
C PHE A 175 12.38 -9.16 -3.50
N LEU A 176 13.30 -10.12 -3.58
CA LEU A 176 13.21 -11.43 -2.96
C LEU A 176 14.09 -11.45 -1.72
N LEU A 177 13.48 -11.66 -0.56
CA LEU A 177 14.19 -12.00 0.66
C LEU A 177 14.33 -13.51 0.74
N LYS A 178 15.59 -13.99 0.78
CA LYS A 178 15.91 -15.39 1.01
C LYS A 178 16.53 -15.56 2.38
N PHE A 179 15.85 -16.31 3.24
CA PHE A 179 16.31 -16.69 4.57
C PHE A 179 16.98 -18.05 4.47
N ASP A 180 18.15 -18.18 5.06
CA ASP A 180 18.78 -19.48 5.18
C ASP A 180 17.87 -20.38 6.02
N GLN A 181 17.63 -21.61 5.57
CA GLN A 181 16.75 -22.51 6.30
C GLN A 181 17.37 -22.81 7.66
N ILE A 182 16.61 -22.54 8.73
CA ILE A 182 16.91 -23.09 10.05
C ILE A 182 16.64 -24.59 9.93
N THR A 183 17.70 -25.37 9.66
CA THR A 183 17.73 -26.82 9.85
C THR A 183 17.52 -27.19 11.30
#